data_AF-A0A7V9PGR5-F1
#
_entry.id   AF-A0A7V9PGR5-F1
#
_cell.length_a   1.000
_cell.length_b   1.000
_cell.length_c   1.000
_cell.angle_alpha   90.00
_cell.angle_beta   90.00
_cell.angle_gamma   90.00
#
_symmetry.space_group_name_H-M   'P 1'
#
loop_
_entity.id
_entity.type
_entity.pdbx_description
1 polymer ?
#
loop_
_entity_poly.entity_id
_entity_poly.type
_entity_poly.pdbx_seq_one_letter_code
_entity_poly.pdbx_strand_id
1 'polypeptide(L)'
;MRIQAMLELRRGDYAAAREHAETAHRTACRLGVALLRGECAAVLSVVLERLGRLDEAAARKAEAAEIFRTLGAERLLLDLARGYA
;
A
#
# COMPACT_ATOMS: atom_id res chain seq x y z
N MET A 1 -0.57 7.68 9.57
CA MET A 1 -0.38 8.44 8.30
C MET A 1 0.61 7.69 7.39
N ARG A 2 0.56 7.85 6.06
CA ARG A 2 1.41 7.12 5.09
C ARG A 2 2.92 7.15 5.40
N ILE A 3 3.44 8.31 5.80
CA ILE A 3 4.85 8.48 6.17
C ILE A 3 5.23 7.64 7.40
N GLN A 4 4.32 7.48 8.36
CA GLN A 4 4.54 6.64 9.55
C GLN A 4 4.58 5.16 9.17
N ALA A 5 3.65 4.69 8.32
CA ALA A 5 3.66 3.29 7.87
C ALA A 5 4.96 2.92 7.13
N MET A 6 5.50 3.84 6.32
CA MET A 6 6.80 3.66 5.66
C MET A 6 7.99 3.69 6.63
N LEU A 7 7.92 4.51 7.69
CA LEU A 7 8.95 4.55 8.74
C LEU A 7 8.94 3.28 9.59
N GLU A 8 7.76 2.77 9.93
CA GLU A 8 7.57 1.55 10.70
C GLU A 8 7.99 0.31 9.90
N LEU A 9 7.71 0.28 8.60
CA LEU A 9 8.27 -0.73 7.68
C LEU A 9 9.79 -0.79 7.73
N ARG A 10 10.47 0.38 7.77
CA ARG A 10 11.93 0.45 7.90
C ARG A 10 12.45 0.05 9.27
N ARG A 11 11.61 0.14 10.31
CA ARG A 11 11.94 -0.29 11.68
C ARG A 11 11.63 -1.77 11.94
N GLY A 12 10.89 -2.43 11.05
CA GLY A 12 10.46 -3.83 11.20
C GLY A 12 9.17 -3.99 12.02
N ASP A 13 8.54 -2.90 12.45
CA ASP A 13 7.29 -2.92 13.21
C ASP A 13 6.09 -3.07 12.27
N TYR A 14 5.97 -4.26 11.68
CA TYR A 14 4.96 -4.57 10.67
C TYR A 14 3.52 -4.48 11.20
N ALA A 15 3.29 -4.70 12.50
CA ALA A 15 1.97 -4.56 13.12
C ALA A 15 1.50 -3.10 13.16
N ALA A 16 2.37 -2.18 13.58
CA ALA A 16 2.07 -0.75 13.58
C ALA A 16 1.93 -0.23 12.14
N ALA A 17 2.82 -0.67 11.23
CA ALA A 17 2.76 -0.27 9.83
C ALA A 17 1.43 -0.66 9.18
N ARG A 18 0.90 -1.83 9.53
CA ARG A 18 -0.41 -2.31 9.08
C ARG A 18 -1.53 -1.38 9.54
N GLU A 19 -1.62 -1.11 10.85
CA GLU A 19 -2.69 -0.29 11.41
C GLU A 19 -2.70 1.12 10.81
N HIS A 20 -1.52 1.72 10.68
CA HIS A 20 -1.38 3.05 10.08
C HIS A 20 -1.73 3.07 8.59
N ALA A 21 -1.38 2.03 7.84
CA ALA A 21 -1.71 1.92 6.43
C ALA A 21 -3.20 1.62 6.20
N GLU A 22 -3.82 0.77 7.02
CA GLU A 22 -5.28 0.51 6.98
C GLU A 22 -6.09 1.76 7.31
N THR A 23 -5.65 2.54 8.29
CA THR A 23 -6.31 3.80 8.67
C THR A 23 -6.16 4.87 7.59
N ALA A 24 -4.97 4.97 6.98
CA ALA A 24 -4.74 5.86 5.84
C ALA A 24 -5.57 5.45 4.63
N HIS A 25 -5.64 4.15 4.32
CA HIS A 25 -6.44 3.60 3.23
C HIS A 25 -7.94 3.90 3.41
N ARG A 26 -8.50 3.63 4.60
CA ARG A 26 -9.90 3.94 4.93
C ARG A 26 -10.22 5.43 4.77
N THR A 27 -9.29 6.29 5.16
CA THR A 27 -9.44 7.74 5.02
C THR A 27 -9.37 8.17 3.55
N ALA A 28 -8.45 7.60 2.78
CA ALA A 28 -8.34 7.86 1.33
C ALA A 28 -9.60 7.43 0.57
N CYS A 29 -10.19 6.28 0.92
CA CYS A 29 -11.48 5.84 0.39
C CYS A 29 -12.60 6.83 0.73
N ARG A 30 -12.67 7.30 1.98
CA ARG A 30 -13.68 8.27 2.41
C ARG A 30 -13.57 9.62 1.69
N LEU A 31 -12.34 10.05 1.39
CA LEU A 31 -12.05 11.32 0.72
C LEU A 31 -12.10 11.22 -0.82
N GLY A 32 -12.27 10.01 -1.39
CA GLY A 32 -12.29 9.81 -2.85
C GLY A 32 -10.95 10.05 -3.54
N VAL A 33 -9.84 10.10 -2.80
CA VAL A 33 -8.52 10.40 -3.37
C VAL A 33 -7.91 9.10 -3.92
N ALA A 34 -8.18 8.82 -5.19
CA ALA A 34 -7.79 7.58 -5.85
C ALA A 34 -6.28 7.29 -5.75
N LEU A 35 -5.43 8.30 -6.00
CA LEU A 35 -3.97 8.13 -5.92
C LEU A 35 -3.51 7.69 -4.52
N LEU A 36 -4.01 8.36 -3.48
CA LEU A 36 -3.69 8.04 -2.09
C LEU A 36 -4.19 6.65 -1.70
N ARG A 37 -5.37 6.24 -2.21
CA ARG A 37 -5.89 4.89 -2.02
C ARG A 37 -4.94 3.83 -2.60
N GLY A 38 -4.46 4.05 -3.83
CA GLY A 38 -3.49 3.17 -4.50
C GLY A 38 -2.16 3.09 -3.77
N GLU A 39 -1.61 4.22 -3.34
CA GLU A 39 -0.39 4.24 -2.53
C GLU A 39 -0.56 3.49 -1.19
N CYS A 40 -1.69 3.65 -0.51
CA CYS A 40 -1.92 2.95 0.76
C CYS A 40 -2.10 1.43 0.55
N ALA A 41 -2.75 1.03 -0.54
CA ALA A 41 -2.88 -0.38 -0.92
C ALA A 41 -1.50 -1.00 -1.24
N ALA A 42 -0.62 -0.27 -1.92
CA ALA A 42 0.75 -0.72 -2.19
C ALA A 42 1.58 -0.90 -0.89
N VAL A 43 1.44 0.03 0.06
CA VAL A 43 2.11 -0.11 1.37
C VAL A 43 1.56 -1.31 2.14
N LEU A 44 0.24 -1.52 2.12
CA LEU A 44 -0.39 -2.68 2.77
C LEU A 44 0.07 -4.00 2.17
N SER A 45 0.24 -4.10 0.85
CA SER A 45 0.73 -5.34 0.23
C SER A 45 2.12 -5.71 0.75
N VAL A 46 3.03 -4.74 0.85
CA VAL A 46 4.38 -4.97 1.38
C VAL A 46 4.33 -5.40 2.85
N VAL A 47 3.52 -4.74 3.68
CA VAL A 47 3.38 -5.12 5.09
C VAL A 47 2.83 -6.53 5.24
N LEU A 48 1.82 -6.89 4.45
CA LEU A 48 1.20 -8.22 4.48
C LEU A 48 2.15 -9.32 3.98
N GLU A 49 2.97 -9.05 2.95
CA GLU A 49 4.06 -9.94 2.52
C GLU A 49 5.03 -10.21 3.68
N ARG A 50 5.44 -9.15 4.40
CA ARG A 50 6.35 -9.27 5.56
C ARG A 50 5.74 -10.02 6.75
N LEU A 51 4.41 -9.99 6.89
CA LEU A 51 3.66 -10.74 7.89
C LEU A 51 3.33 -12.18 7.44
N GLY A 52 3.74 -12.59 6.23
CA GLY A 52 3.43 -13.92 5.67
C GLY A 52 1.99 -14.10 5.18
N ARG A 53 1.20 -13.02 5.11
CA ARG A 53 -0.21 -13.04 4.69
C ARG A 53 -0.33 -12.81 3.18
N LEU A 54 0.18 -13.78 2.41
CA LEU A 54 0.41 -13.63 0.98
C LEU A 54 -0.88 -13.41 0.16
N ASP A 55 -1.98 -14.09 0.50
CA ASP A 55 -3.25 -13.93 -0.22
C ASP A 55 -3.81 -12.51 -0.09
N GLU A 56 -3.76 -11.96 1.12
CA GLU A 56 -4.20 -10.59 1.38
C GLU A 56 -3.28 -9.56 0.76
N ALA A 57 -1.96 -9.84 0.75
CA ALA A 57 -1.01 -9.00 0.07
C ALA A 57 -1.28 -8.93 -1.44
N ALA A 58 -1.54 -10.07 -2.08
CA ALA A 58 -1.88 -10.15 -3.49
C ALA A 58 -3.13 -9.34 -3.82
N ALA A 59 -4.16 -9.41 -2.96
CA ALA A 59 -5.37 -8.61 -3.12
C ALA A 59 -5.08 -7.09 -3.05
N ARG A 60 -4.27 -6.64 -2.09
CA ARG A 60 -3.88 -5.22 -1.97
C ARG A 60 -2.99 -4.76 -3.12
N LYS A 61 -2.11 -5.63 -3.61
CA LYS A 61 -1.25 -5.35 -4.76
C LYS A 61 -2.06 -5.21 -6.05
N ALA A 62 -3.06 -6.07 -6.26
CA ALA A 62 -3.97 -5.97 -7.40
C ALA A 62 -4.77 -4.66 -7.38
N GLU A 63 -5.30 -4.28 -6.21
CA GLU A 63 -6.01 -3.02 -6.01
C GLU A 63 -5.13 -1.80 -6.33
N ALA A 64 -3.90 -1.76 -5.82
CA ALA A 64 -2.95 -0.69 -6.13
C ALA A 64 -2.64 -0.62 -7.63
N ALA A 65 -2.42 -1.77 -8.27
CA ALA A 65 -2.10 -1.85 -9.69
C ALA A 65 -3.27 -1.37 -10.58
N GLU A 66 -4.50 -1.74 -10.23
CA GLU A 66 -5.71 -1.27 -10.92
C GLU A 66 -5.81 0.25 -10.84
N ILE A 67 -5.68 0.81 -9.63
CA ILE A 67 -5.74 2.26 -9.41
C ILE A 67 -4.66 3.00 -10.19
N PHE A 68 -3.41 2.54 -10.13
CA PHE A 68 -2.32 3.20 -10.86
C PHE A 68 -2.51 3.10 -12.37
N ARG A 69 -3.05 1.99 -12.88
CA ARG A 69 -3.39 1.86 -14.30
C ARG A 69 -4.49 2.84 -14.71
N THR A 70 -5.56 2.96 -13.92
CA THR A 70 -6.65 3.92 -14.17
C THR A 70 -6.17 5.37 -14.16
N LEU A 71 -5.19 5.69 -13.31
CA LEU A 71 -4.64 7.03 -13.19
C LEU A 71 -3.51 7.33 -14.19
N GLY A 72 -3.08 6.36 -15.02
CA GLY A 72 -1.91 6.51 -15.89
C GLY A 72 -0.59 6.67 -15.13
N ALA A 73 -0.53 6.22 -13.87
CA ALA A 73 0.63 6.37 -13.00
C ALA A 73 1.66 5.25 -13.25
N GLU A 74 2.21 5.19 -14.46
CA GLU A 74 3.11 4.11 -14.91
C GLU A 74 4.33 3.92 -14.02
N ARG A 75 4.89 5.03 -13.50
CA ARG A 75 6.03 4.98 -12.57
C ARG A 75 5.69 4.22 -11.29
N LEU A 76 4.53 4.49 -10.70
CA LEU A 76 4.07 3.81 -9.49
C LEU A 76 3.71 2.35 -9.75
N LEU A 77 3.17 2.05 -10.93
CA LEU A 77 2.90 0.68 -11.36
C LEU A 77 4.21 -0.13 -11.49
N LEU A 78 5.26 0.49 -12.04
CA LEU A 78 6.59 -0.11 -12.16
C LEU A 78 7.21 -0.37 -10.78
N ASP A 79 7.12 0.60 -9.87
CA ASP A 79 7.65 0.49 -8.50
C ASP A 79 6.92 -0.58 -7.69
N LEU A 80 5.59 -0.71 -7.89
CA LEU A 80 4.78 -1.78 -7.31
C LEU A 80 5.18 -3.17 -7.84
N ALA A 81 5.48 -3.27 -9.14
CA ALA A 81 5.93 -4.52 -9.76
C ALA A 81 7.33 -4.94 -9.27
N ARG A 82 8.22 -3.97 -9.04
CA ARG A 82 9.56 -4.19 -8.48
C ARG A 82 9.55 -4.47 -6.98
N GLY A 83 8.43 -4.21 -6.32
CA GLY A 83 8.24 -4.40 -4.88
C GLY A 83 9.12 -3.46 -4.08
N TYR A 84 8.83 -2.14 -4.14
CA TYR A 84 9.41 -1.06 -3.31
C TYR A 84 10.69 -1.49 -2.57
N ALA A 85 11.77 -1.67 -3.33
CA ALA A 85 13.11 -1.96 -2.81
C ALA A 85 13.80 -0.64 -2.45
#